data_AF-D7E8L9-F1
#
_entry.id   AF-D7E8L9-F1
#
_cell.length_a   1.000
_cell.length_b   1.000
_cell.length_c   1.000
_cell.angle_alpha   90.00
_cell.angle_beta   90.00
_cell.angle_gamma   90.00
#
_symmetry.space_group_name_H-M   'P 1'
#
loop_
_entity.id
_entity.type
_entity.pdbx_description
1 polymer ?
#
loop_
_entity_poly.entity_id
_entity_poly.type
_entity_poly.pdbx_seq_one_letter_code
_entity_poly.pdbx_strand_id
1 'polypeptide(L)' 'MVKCGVCGGDAPRQPSVTEDGNCDLCGKKFVLAEEQEKSK' A
#
# COMPACT_ATOMS: atom_id res chain seq x y z
N MET A 1 -14.39 7.95 -9.11
CA MET A 1 -13.00 7.49 -8.88
C MET A 1 -13.04 6.00 -8.60
N VAL A 2 -11.97 5.26 -8.90
CA VAL A 2 -11.92 3.83 -8.55
C VAL A 2 -11.46 3.70 -7.10
N LYS A 3 -11.88 2.63 -6.42
CA LYS A 3 -11.35 2.34 -5.08
C LYS A 3 -9.94 1.75 -5.18
N CYS A 4 -9.07 2.24 -4.32
CA CYS A 4 -7.74 1.69 -4.10
C CYS A 4 -7.86 0.25 -3.57
N GLY A 5 -7.24 -0.72 -4.26
CA GLY A 5 -7.26 -2.13 -3.84
C GLY A 5 -6.50 -2.43 -2.55
N VAL A 6 -5.79 -1.45 -2.00
CA VAL A 6 -4.90 -1.63 -0.85
C VAL A 6 -5.49 -1.02 0.41
N CYS A 7 -5.87 0.26 0.35
CA CYS A 7 -6.38 0.99 1.52
C CYS A 7 -7.87 1.34 1.41
N GLY A 8 -8.54 1.02 0.29
CA GLY A 8 -9.97 1.28 0.08
C GLY A 8 -10.35 2.73 -0.21
N GLY A 9 -9.41 3.69 -0.17
CA GLY A 9 -9.67 5.09 -0.47
C GLY A 9 -9.94 5.37 -1.96
N ASP A 10 -10.45 6.55 -2.27
CA ASP A 10 -10.64 7.01 -3.65
C ASP A 10 -9.29 7.25 -4.34
N ALA A 11 -9.14 6.70 -5.54
CA ALA A 11 -7.94 6.83 -6.36
C ALA A 11 -8.29 7.03 -7.85
N PRO A 12 -7.43 7.72 -8.61
CA PRO A 12 -7.61 7.89 -10.05
C PRO A 12 -7.40 6.58 -10.83
N ARG A 13 -6.61 5.65 -10.30
CA ARG A 13 -6.34 4.31 -10.87
C ARG A 13 -5.98 3.31 -9.76
N GLN A 14 -5.87 2.03 -10.11
CA GLN A 14 -5.21 1.05 -9.24
C GLN A 14 -3.74 1.47 -9.02
N PRO A 15 -3.28 1.54 -7.77
CA PRO A 15 -1.88 1.84 -7.47
C PRO A 15 -0.99 0.65 -7.85
N SER A 16 0.27 0.97 -8.12
CA SER A 16 1.37 0.04 -8.24
C SER A 16 2.30 0.18 -7.04
N VAL A 17 3.08 -0.86 -6.77
CA VAL A 17 4.11 -0.85 -5.73
C VAL A 17 5.43 -0.37 -6.34
N THR A 18 6.08 0.60 -5.70
CA THR A 18 7.40 1.09 -6.09
C THR A 18 8.49 0.07 -5.73
N GLU A 19 9.70 0.25 -6.25
CA GLU A 19 10.84 -0.64 -5.94
C GLU A 19 11.17 -0.66 -4.43
N ASP A 20 10.98 0.47 -3.73
CA ASP A 20 11.15 0.56 -2.26
C ASP A 20 10.05 -0.14 -1.45
N GLY A 21 9.03 -0.71 -2.12
CA GLY A 21 7.90 -1.35 -1.47
C GLY A 21 6.83 -0.37 -0.98
N ASN A 22 6.68 0.79 -1.62
CA ASN A 22 5.70 1.81 -1.23
C ASN A 22 4.58 1.92 -2.27
N CYS A 23 3.43 2.44 -1.87
CA CYS A 23 2.35 2.78 -2.80
C CYS A 23 2.74 4.03 -3.60
N ASP A 24 2.68 3.95 -4.94
CA ASP A 24 3.07 5.06 -5.81
C ASP A 24 2.16 6.31 -5.66
N LEU A 25 0.92 6.12 -5.18
CA LEU A 25 -0.06 7.20 -5.05
C LEU A 25 -0.10 7.84 -3.65
N CYS A 26 0.05 7.05 -2.58
CA CYS A 26 -0.09 7.55 -1.21
C CYS A 26 1.20 7.45 -0.38
N GLY A 27 2.26 6.87 -0.94
CA GLY A 27 3.57 6.74 -0.30
C GLY A 27 3.64 5.76 0.88
N LYS A 28 2.52 5.15 1.29
CA LYS A 28 2.50 4.18 2.40
C LYS A 28 3.33 2.94 2.04
N LYS A 29 4.17 2.49 2.97
CA LYS A 29 4.96 1.27 2.83
C LYS A 29 4.08 0.03 3.01
N PHE A 30 4.22 -0.93 2.12
CA PHE A 30 3.62 -2.25 2.29
C PHE A 30 4.49 -3.05 3.27
N VAL A 31 3.85 -3.64 4.26
CA VAL A 31 4.48 -4.54 5.22
C VAL A 31 3.71 -5.85 5.23
N LEU A 32 4.43 -6.96 5.21
CA LEU A 32 3.82 -8.29 5.35
C LEU A 32 3.32 -8.48 6.78
N ALA A 33 2.24 -9.23 6.96
CA ALA A 33 1.65 -9.46 8.28
C ALA A 33 2.64 -10.12 9.26
N GLU A 34 3.47 -11.07 8.78
CA GLU A 34 4.52 -11.72 9.58
C GLU A 34 5.58 -10.75 10.11
N GLU A 35 5.80 -9.62 9.43
CA GLU A 35 6.78 -8.61 9.85
C GLU A 35 6.24 -7.73 10.99
N GLN A 36 4.91 -7.64 11.14
CA GLN A 36 4.29 -6.93 12.27
C GLN A 36 4.48 -7.66 13.60
N GLU A 37 4.64 -8.99 13.59
CA GLU A 37 4.76 -9.80 14.81
C GLU A 37 6.17 -9.80 15.41
N LYS A 38 7.21 -9.51 14.62
CA LYS A 38 8.60 -9.44 15.10
C LYS A 38 8.97 -8.14 15.81
N SER A 39 8.09 -7.13 15.82
CA SER A 39 8.34 -5.82 16.44
C SER A 39 7.51 -5.56 17.71
N LYS A 40 6.97 -6.61 18.34
CA LYS A 40 6.15 -6.48 19.55
C LYS A 40 6.79 -7.10 20.78
#